data_AF-A0A356F6D9-F1
#
_entry.id   AF-A0A356F6D9-F1
#
_cell.length_a   1.000
_cell.length_b   1.000
_cell.length_c   1.000
_cell.angle_alpha   90.00
_cell.angle_beta   90.00
_cell.angle_gamma   90.00
#
_symmetry.space_group_name_H-M   'P 1'
#
loop_
_entity.id
_entity.type
_entity.pdbx_description
1 polymer ?
#
loop_
_entity_poly.entity_id
_entity_poly.type
_entity_poly.pdbx_seq_one_letter_code
_entity_poly.pdbx_strand_id
1 'polypeptide(L)'
;MLDNKDIYKEVYFLNLKDDAVCSGRLTGTIINEAGYIMHVIFEPKTKTFYNKDDAVVFYSLEEAQKALIKFKPINDSMVNLKRDTDKRLDEMRETINGKPHFLEYVKLAKQGM
;
A
#
# COMPACT_ATOMS: atom_id res chain seq x y z
N MET A 1 -10.03 24.72 -8.70
CA MET A 1 -9.74 25.19 -7.33
C MET A 1 -10.16 24.06 -6.40
N LEU A 2 -9.22 23.38 -5.73
CA LEU A 2 -9.55 22.37 -4.72
C LEU A 2 -10.27 23.10 -3.59
N ASP A 3 -11.56 22.82 -3.40
CA ASP A 3 -12.37 23.56 -2.43
C ASP A 3 -11.92 23.12 -1.02
N ASN A 4 -11.27 24.03 -0.28
CA ASN A 4 -10.72 23.78 1.07
C ASN A 4 -11.79 23.41 2.13
N LYS A 5 -13.08 23.38 1.74
CA LYS A 5 -14.22 23.07 2.61
C LYS A 5 -14.22 21.63 3.13
N ASP A 6 -13.46 20.75 2.49
CA ASP A 6 -13.38 19.34 2.88
C ASP A 6 -12.13 19.00 3.70
N ILE A 7 -11.22 19.98 3.92
CA ILE A 7 -10.07 19.80 4.80
C ILE A 7 -10.57 19.61 6.25
N TYR A 8 -10.00 18.63 6.94
CA TYR A 8 -10.34 18.10 8.25
C TYR A 8 -11.64 17.31 8.35
N LYS A 9 -12.36 17.08 7.24
CA LYS A 9 -13.48 16.13 7.25
C LYS A 9 -12.98 14.71 7.49
N GLU A 10 -13.81 13.94 8.17
CA GLU A 10 -13.63 12.50 8.23
C GLU A 10 -13.85 11.91 6.84
N VAL A 11 -12.91 11.07 6.44
CA VAL A 11 -12.92 10.37 5.16
C VAL A 11 -12.56 8.91 5.40
N TYR A 12 -12.98 8.07 4.49
CA TYR A 12 -12.68 6.64 4.46
C TYR A 12 -11.70 6.36 3.34
N PHE A 13 -10.79 5.43 3.55
CA PHE A 13 -9.82 5.04 2.54
C PHE A 13 -9.49 3.57 2.65
N LEU A 14 -9.00 3.00 1.54
CA LEU A 14 -8.61 1.60 1.50
C LEU A 14 -7.17 1.45 1.94
N ASN A 15 -6.95 0.66 2.98
CA ASN A 15 -5.64 0.11 3.28
C ASN A 15 -5.56 -1.28 2.64
N LEU A 16 -5.04 -1.32 1.40
CA LEU A 16 -4.89 -2.54 0.62
C LEU A 16 -3.82 -3.49 1.18
N LYS A 17 -2.95 -3.03 2.09
CA LYS A 17 -1.98 -3.90 2.75
C LYS A 17 -2.66 -4.78 3.81
N ASP A 18 -3.63 -4.21 4.53
CA ASP A 18 -4.34 -4.86 5.62
C ASP A 18 -5.77 -5.29 5.23
N ASP A 19 -6.11 -5.19 3.93
CA ASP A 19 -7.45 -5.45 3.38
C ASP A 19 -8.58 -4.80 4.16
N ALA A 20 -8.37 -3.56 4.59
CA ALA A 20 -9.27 -2.88 5.52
C ALA A 20 -9.73 -1.52 4.98
N VAL A 21 -10.95 -1.14 5.37
CA VAL A 21 -11.39 0.26 5.28
C VAL A 21 -10.94 0.97 6.55
N CYS A 22 -10.08 1.98 6.38
CA CYS A 22 -9.66 2.86 7.44
C CYS A 22 -10.46 4.16 7.40
N SER A 23 -10.52 4.87 8.54
CA SER A 23 -11.02 6.24 8.58
C SER A 23 -9.95 7.19 9.09
N GLY A 24 -9.95 8.40 8.56
CA GLY A 24 -8.98 9.42 8.89
C GLY A 24 -9.50 10.81 8.57
N ARG A 25 -8.65 11.81 8.77
CA ARG A 25 -8.96 13.20 8.43
C ARG A 25 -8.21 13.60 7.18
N LEU A 26 -8.92 14.14 6.19
CA LEU A 26 -8.29 14.72 5.02
C LEU A 26 -7.52 15.99 5.46
N THR A 27 -6.20 15.99 5.34
CA THR A 27 -5.34 17.10 5.79
C THR A 27 -4.80 17.93 4.63
N GLY A 28 -4.84 17.40 3.42
CA GLY A 28 -4.43 18.11 2.23
C GLY A 28 -4.71 17.33 0.96
N THR A 29 -4.60 18.02 -0.17
CA THR A 29 -4.68 17.42 -1.49
C THR A 29 -3.54 18.01 -2.34
N ILE A 30 -2.74 17.14 -2.94
CA ILE A 30 -1.58 17.48 -3.75
C ILE A 30 -1.87 17.03 -5.18
N ILE A 31 -1.60 17.88 -6.16
CA ILE A 31 -1.63 17.48 -7.56
C ILE A 31 -0.17 17.25 -7.98
N ASN A 32 0.17 16.03 -8.39
CA ASN A 32 1.53 15.74 -8.84
C ASN A 32 1.78 16.31 -10.25
N GLU A 33 3.04 16.29 -10.69
CA GLU A 33 3.44 16.84 -12.00
C GLU A 33 2.77 16.16 -13.20
N ALA A 34 2.31 14.92 -13.02
CA ALA A 34 1.55 14.17 -14.02
C ALA A 34 0.03 14.44 -13.97
N GLY A 35 -0.42 15.35 -13.09
CA GLY A 35 -1.82 15.78 -12.98
C GLY A 35 -2.69 14.88 -12.10
N TYR A 36 -2.12 13.90 -11.39
CA TYR A 36 -2.88 13.05 -10.47
C TYR A 36 -3.16 13.77 -9.16
N ILE A 37 -4.39 13.60 -8.66
CA ILE A 37 -4.83 14.12 -7.38
C ILE A 37 -4.48 13.10 -6.29
N MET A 38 -3.62 13.49 -5.36
CA MET A 38 -3.22 12.71 -4.20
C MET A 38 -3.82 13.34 -2.94
N HIS A 39 -4.39 12.52 -2.07
CA HIS A 39 -4.95 12.98 -0.81
C HIS A 39 -4.03 12.62 0.35
N VAL A 40 -3.83 13.58 1.26
CA VAL A 40 -3.04 13.40 2.47
C VAL A 40 -4.01 13.17 3.63
N ILE A 41 -3.96 11.98 4.22
CA ILE A 41 -4.91 11.58 5.26
C ILE A 41 -4.15 11.31 6.56
N PHE A 42 -4.61 11.89 7.65
CA PHE A 42 -4.13 11.57 8.98
C PHE A 42 -5.07 10.55 9.65
N GLU A 43 -4.56 9.36 9.96
CA GLU A 43 -5.29 8.36 10.74
C GLU A 43 -5.00 8.54 12.23
N PRO A 44 -5.99 8.99 13.04
CA PRO A 44 -5.75 9.30 14.44
C PRO A 44 -5.47 8.07 15.31
N LYS A 45 -5.96 6.88 14.91
CA LYS A 45 -5.77 5.63 15.67
C LYS A 45 -4.32 5.16 15.66
N THR A 46 -3.69 5.17 14.49
CA THR A 46 -2.29 4.74 14.30
C THR A 46 -1.32 5.91 14.38
N LYS A 47 -1.82 7.15 14.42
CA LYS A 47 -1.04 8.40 14.31
C LYS A 47 -0.17 8.43 13.05
N THR A 48 -0.67 7.85 11.96
CA THR A 48 0.07 7.70 10.69
C THR A 48 -0.50 8.65 9.64
N PHE A 49 0.39 9.22 8.83
CA PHE A 49 0.01 9.95 7.63
C PHE A 49 0.05 9.03 6.42
N TYR A 50 -1.06 8.91 5.72
CA TYR A 50 -1.15 8.25 4.43
C TYR A 50 -1.00 9.34 3.36
N ASN A 51 0.10 9.25 2.60
CA ASN A 51 0.52 10.29 1.68
C ASN A 51 0.96 9.70 0.32
N LYS A 52 0.44 8.54 -0.05
CA LYS A 52 0.82 7.85 -1.28
C LYS A 52 -0.38 7.69 -2.19
N ASP A 53 -0.08 7.46 -3.47
CA ASP A 53 -0.98 7.05 -4.55
C ASP A 53 -1.96 5.90 -4.17
N ASP A 54 -1.78 5.31 -3.00
CA ASP A 54 -2.54 4.20 -2.40
C ASP A 54 -3.89 4.62 -1.78
N ALA A 55 -4.07 5.89 -1.40
CA ALA A 55 -5.26 6.30 -0.65
C ALA A 55 -6.37 6.79 -1.58
N VAL A 56 -7.14 5.86 -2.14
CA VAL A 56 -8.45 6.20 -2.74
C VAL A 56 -9.37 6.67 -1.61
N VAL A 57 -9.83 7.91 -1.69
CA VAL A 57 -10.63 8.56 -0.66
C VAL A 57 -12.11 8.47 -0.99
N PHE A 58 -12.90 8.12 0.02
CA PHE A 58 -14.35 8.04 -0.03
C PHE A 58 -14.95 8.91 1.06
N TYR A 59 -16.04 9.60 0.74
CA TYR A 59 -16.75 10.43 1.70
C TYR A 59 -17.82 9.65 2.48
N SER A 60 -18.06 8.39 2.12
CA SER A 60 -18.92 7.48 2.86
C SER A 60 -18.26 6.13 3.10
N LEU A 61 -18.61 5.52 4.25
CA LEU A 61 -18.15 4.18 4.60
C LEU A 61 -18.67 3.11 3.62
N GLU A 62 -19.90 3.26 3.15
CA GLU A 62 -20.54 2.31 2.24
C GLU A 62 -19.83 2.24 0.89
N GLU A 63 -19.46 3.40 0.32
CA GLU A 63 -18.70 3.47 -0.93
C GLU A 63 -17.32 2.83 -0.77
N ALA A 64 -16.64 3.10 0.35
CA ALA A 64 -15.34 2.49 0.65
C ALA A 64 -15.45 0.97 0.76
N GLN A 65 -16.46 0.43 1.45
CA GLN A 65 -16.67 -1.01 1.57
C GLN A 65 -16.95 -1.68 0.23
N LYS A 66 -17.81 -1.07 -0.60
CA LYS A 66 -18.08 -1.55 -1.97
C LYS A 66 -16.81 -1.55 -2.83
N ALA A 67 -16.01 -0.49 -2.72
CA ALA A 67 -14.74 -0.40 -3.42
C ALA A 67 -13.75 -1.48 -2.95
N LEU A 68 -13.64 -1.72 -1.64
CA LEU A 68 -12.77 -2.77 -1.10
C LEU A 68 -13.11 -4.15 -1.68
N ILE A 69 -14.40 -4.52 -1.69
CA ILE A 69 -14.87 -5.80 -2.26
C ILE A 69 -14.48 -5.91 -3.74
N LYS A 70 -14.59 -4.82 -4.49
CA LYS A 70 -14.26 -4.78 -5.92
C LYS A 70 -12.76 -4.86 -6.19
N PHE A 71 -11.94 -4.16 -5.39
CA PHE A 71 -10.50 -4.01 -5.66
C PHE A 71 -9.64 -5.06 -4.97
N LYS A 72 -10.11 -5.69 -3.89
CA LYS A 72 -9.38 -6.73 -3.18
C LYS A 72 -8.89 -7.87 -4.09
N PRO A 73 -9.73 -8.49 -4.95
CA PRO A 73 -9.27 -9.57 -5.83
C PRO A 73 -8.18 -9.12 -6.81
N ILE A 74 -8.23 -7.87 -7.26
CA ILE A 74 -7.24 -7.28 -8.18
C ILE A 74 -5.92 -7.07 -7.44
N ASN A 75 -5.99 -6.52 -6.23
CA ASN A 75 -4.83 -6.33 -5.36
C ASN A 75 -4.16 -7.68 -5.02
N ASP A 76 -4.93 -8.68 -4.61
CA ASP A 76 -4.45 -10.03 -4.33
C ASP A 76 -3.73 -10.65 -5.54
N SER A 77 -4.31 -10.49 -6.73
CA SER A 77 -3.73 -10.98 -7.98
C SER A 77 -2.39 -10.30 -8.29
N MET A 78 -2.30 -8.99 -8.10
CA MET A 78 -1.06 -8.23 -8.29
C MET A 78 0.03 -8.62 -7.29
N VAL A 79 -0.33 -8.80 -6.02
CA VAL A 79 0.60 -9.24 -4.97
C VAL A 79 1.15 -10.63 -5.28
N ASN A 80 0.29 -11.55 -5.73
CA ASN A 80 0.71 -12.90 -6.11
C ASN A 80 1.65 -12.88 -7.33
N LEU A 81 1.33 -12.11 -8.38
CA LEU A 81 2.20 -11.94 -9.55
C LEU A 81 3.58 -11.39 -9.17
N LYS A 82 3.63 -10.40 -8.27
CA LYS A 82 4.89 -9.86 -7.77
C LYS A 82 5.70 -10.91 -7.01
N ARG A 83 5.07 -11.66 -6.10
CA ARG A 83 5.73 -12.76 -5.37
C ARG A 83 6.29 -13.83 -6.30
N ASP A 84 5.54 -14.23 -7.32
CA ASP A 84 6.01 -15.21 -8.31
C ASP A 84 7.19 -14.68 -9.12
N THR A 85 7.17 -13.39 -9.45
CA THR A 85 8.26 -12.71 -10.17
C THR A 85 9.52 -12.61 -9.30
N ASP A 86 9.38 -12.20 -8.04
CA ASP A 86 10.49 -12.11 -7.09
C ASP A 86 11.10 -13.50 -6.84
N LYS A 87 10.27 -14.54 -6.67
CA LYS A 87 10.72 -15.92 -6.53
C LYS A 87 11.50 -16.39 -7.76
N ARG A 88 11.01 -16.11 -8.97
CA ARG A 88 11.72 -16.43 -10.22
C ARG A 88 13.04 -15.67 -10.34
N LEU A 89 13.08 -14.40 -9.93
CA LEU A 89 14.32 -13.63 -9.88
C LEU A 89 15.33 -14.23 -8.89
N ASP A 90 14.87 -14.72 -7.74
CA ASP A 90 15.72 -15.39 -6.77
C ASP A 90 16.22 -16.75 -7.28
N GLU A 91 15.37 -17.57 -7.90
CA GLU A 91 15.76 -18.80 -8.59
C GLU A 91 16.79 -18.53 -9.72
N MET A 92 16.61 -17.43 -10.47
CA MET A 92 17.56 -16.96 -11.47
C MET A 92 18.88 -16.50 -10.85
N ARG A 93 18.86 -15.80 -9.71
CA ARG A 93 20.07 -15.40 -8.97
C ARG A 93 20.83 -16.62 -8.45
N GLU A 94 20.13 -17.63 -7.95
CA GLU A 94 20.70 -18.89 -7.47
C GLU A 94 21.34 -19.72 -8.61
N THR A 95 20.75 -19.67 -9.80
CA THR A 95 21.29 -20.38 -10.99
C THR A 95 22.43 -19.63 -11.67
N ILE A 96 22.38 -18.28 -11.72
CA ILE A 96 23.44 -17.45 -12.32
C ILE A 96 24.67 -17.37 -11.42
N ASN A 97 24.50 -17.23 -10.10
CA ASN A 97 25.63 -17.10 -9.18
C ASN A 97 26.17 -18.45 -8.67
N GLY A 98 25.54 -19.58 -9.06
CA GLY A 98 25.73 -20.86 -8.38
C GLY A 98 25.24 -20.77 -6.93
N LYS A 99 24.90 -21.91 -6.32
CA LYS A 99 24.53 -21.94 -4.89
C LYS A 99 25.54 -21.13 -4.05
N PRO A 100 25.11 -20.35 -3.05
CA PRO A 100 26.07 -19.78 -2.11
C PRO A 100 26.87 -20.93 -1.51
N HIS A 101 28.18 -20.92 -1.73
CA HIS A 101 29.09 -22.02 -1.39
C HIS A 101 29.14 -22.32 0.12
N PHE A 102 28.48 -21.53 0.97
CA PHE A 102 28.45 -21.73 2.41
C PHE A 102 27.04 -21.51 2.99
N LEU A 103 26.42 -22.60 3.44
CA LEU A 103 25.15 -22.60 4.21
C LEU A 103 25.18 -21.74 5.48
N GLU A 104 26.35 -21.29 5.92
CA GLU A 104 26.54 -20.58 7.19
C GLU A 104 26.00 -19.15 7.17
N TYR A 105 25.93 -18.48 6.01
CA TYR A 105 25.33 -17.14 5.90
C TYR A 105 23.81 -17.13 6.06
N VAL A 106 23.13 -18.25 5.79
CA VAL A 106 21.67 -18.38 6.00
C VAL A 106 21.33 -18.35 7.50
N LYS A 107 22.26 -18.76 8.38
CA LYS A 107 22.05 -18.71 9.84
C LYS A 107 22.14 -17.30 10.41
N LEU A 108 22.99 -16.43 9.85
CA LEU A 108 23.14 -15.06 10.33
C LEU A 108 21.91 -14.18 10.05
N ALA A 109 21.22 -14.41 8.93
CA ALA A 109 19.98 -13.70 8.63
C ALA A 109 18.80 -14.06 9.57
N LYS A 110 18.83 -15.23 10.22
CA LYS A 110 17.80 -15.65 11.19
C LYS A 110 18.09 -15.25 12.64
N GLN A 111 19.30 -14.79 12.96
CA GLN A 111 19.69 -14.39 14.32
C GLN A 111 19.81 -12.87 14.50
N GLY A 112 19.53 -12.09 13.45
CA GLY A 112 19.65 -10.62 13.44
C GLY A 112 18.32 -9.88 13.22
N MET A 113 17.19 -10.42 13.69
CA MET A 113 15.92 -9.71 13.87
C MET A 113 15.23 -10.16 15.14
#